data_AF-A0A380EI74-F1
#
_entry.id   AF-A0A380EI74-F1
#
_cell.length_a   1.000
_cell.length_b   1.000
_cell.length_c   1.000
_cell.angle_alpha   90.00
_cell.angle_beta   90.00
_cell.angle_gamma   90.00
#
_symmetry.space_group_name_H-M   'P 1'
#
loop_
_entity.id
_entity.type
_entity.pdbx_description
1 polymer ?
#
loop_
_entity_poly.entity_id
_entity_poly.type
_entity_poly.pdbx_seq_one_letter_code
_entity_poly.pdbx_strand_id
1 'polypeptide(L)'
;MSKNLSFIDIDSYIEEKYKLTIPEIFCKHGEQYFRNLEFTCLQECINTADIIATGGGIIESEEAFNFLKNQKNIIWLDCILILYIVESMMTHIDLMQIIRQSSS
;
A
#
# COMPACT_ATOMS: atom_id res chain seq x y z
N MET A 1 28.88 6.62 -0.40
CA MET A 1 28.05 7.67 -1.02
C MET A 1 26.60 7.25 -0.87
N SER A 2 25.77 8.03 -0.18
CA SER A 2 24.32 7.82 -0.20
C SER A 2 23.82 8.17 -1.61
N LYS A 3 23.20 7.22 -2.31
CA LYS A 3 22.44 7.54 -3.52
C LYS A 3 21.18 8.28 -3.08
N ASN A 4 20.95 9.48 -3.61
CA ASN A 4 19.68 10.18 -3.45
C ASN A 4 18.73 9.67 -4.54
N LEU A 5 17.93 8.66 -4.20
CA LEU A 5 16.97 8.04 -5.11
C LEU A 5 15.60 8.69 -4.88
N SER A 6 14.96 9.09 -5.97
CA SER A 6 13.58 9.55 -5.94
C SER A 6 12.65 8.39 -5.59
N PHE A 7 11.68 8.67 -4.72
CA PHE A 7 10.74 7.67 -4.20
C PHE A 7 9.31 8.18 -4.36
N ILE A 8 8.43 7.32 -4.84
CA ILE A 8 6.98 7.56 -4.91
C ILE A 8 6.26 6.38 -4.27
N ASP A 9 5.29 6.68 -3.41
CA ASP A 9 4.25 5.74 -2.99
C ASP A 9 2.97 6.05 -3.79
N ILE A 10 2.46 5.05 -4.50
CA ILE A 10 1.29 5.21 -5.39
C ILE A 10 0.04 5.61 -4.62
N ASP A 11 -0.17 5.04 -3.42
CA ASP A 11 -1.35 5.35 -2.61
C ASP A 11 -1.33 6.84 -2.21
N SER A 12 -0.20 7.30 -1.68
CA SER A 12 0.05 8.70 -1.37
C SER A 12 -0.11 9.62 -2.59
N TYR A 13 0.40 9.20 -3.77
CA TYR A 13 0.29 9.97 -5.01
C TYR A 13 -1.16 10.12 -5.49
N ILE A 14 -1.97 9.07 -5.37
CA ILE A 14 -3.41 9.10 -5.69
C ILE A 14 -4.11 10.11 -4.78
N GLU A 15 -3.90 10.03 -3.46
CA GLU A 15 -4.57 10.94 -2.53
C GLU A 15 -4.18 12.40 -2.78
N GLU A 16 -2.91 12.66 -3.07
CA GLU A 16 -2.44 14.01 -3.41
C GLU A 16 -3.06 14.52 -4.72
N LYS A 17 -3.11 13.69 -5.77
CA LYS A 17 -3.59 14.07 -7.10
C LYS A 17 -5.10 14.30 -7.11
N TYR A 18 -5.87 13.44 -6.44
CA TYR A 18 -7.34 13.47 -6.46
C TYR A 18 -7.96 14.25 -5.31
N LYS A 19 -7.15 14.68 -4.33
CA LYS A 19 -7.60 15.41 -3.13
C LYS A 19 -8.72 14.68 -2.39
N LEU A 20 -8.64 13.35 -2.38
CA LEU A 20 -9.54 12.43 -1.72
C LEU A 20 -8.71 11.31 -1.12
N THR A 21 -9.06 10.89 0.09
CA THR A 21 -8.46 9.68 0.68
C THR A 21 -8.93 8.43 -0.07
N ILE A 22 -8.14 7.36 -0.03
CA ILE A 22 -8.53 6.09 -0.65
C ILE A 22 -9.90 5.60 -0.16
N PRO A 23 -10.22 5.57 1.16
CA PRO A 23 -11.56 5.22 1.62
C PRO A 23 -12.68 6.08 1.03
N GLU A 24 -12.45 7.38 0.83
CA GLU A 24 -13.42 8.26 0.18
C GLU A 24 -13.60 7.92 -1.30
N ILE A 25 -12.53 7.57 -2.01
CA ILE A 25 -12.59 7.15 -3.42
C ILE A 25 -13.41 5.85 -3.52
N PHE A 26 -13.13 4.86 -2.67
CA PHE A 26 -13.91 3.62 -2.62
C PHE A 26 -15.38 3.89 -2.31
N CYS A 27 -15.66 4.74 -1.32
CA CYS A 27 -17.03 5.09 -0.91
C CYS A 27 -17.81 5.80 -2.03
N LYS A 28 -17.18 6.73 -2.76
CA LYS A 28 -17.83 7.54 -3.79
C LYS A 28 -17.92 6.86 -5.15
N HIS A 29 -16.92 6.05 -5.51
CA HIS A 29 -16.74 5.57 -6.88
C HIS A 29 -16.63 4.05 -6.99
N GLY A 30 -16.48 3.35 -5.86
CA GLY A 30 -16.31 1.91 -5.82
C GLY A 30 -14.89 1.44 -6.12
N GLU A 31 -14.65 0.17 -5.82
CA GLU A 31 -13.34 -0.47 -5.94
C GLU A 31 -12.83 -0.53 -7.38
N GLN A 32 -13.69 -0.91 -8.34
CA GLN A 32 -13.27 -1.00 -9.74
C GLN A 32 -12.74 0.33 -10.28
N TYR A 33 -13.34 1.45 -9.87
CA TYR A 33 -12.85 2.78 -10.22
C TYR A 33 -11.47 3.02 -9.61
N PHE A 34 -11.28 2.70 -8.33
CA PHE A 34 -9.99 2.81 -7.68
C PHE A 34 -8.92 1.95 -8.38
N ARG A 35 -9.20 0.71 -8.77
CA ARG A 35 -8.24 -0.14 -9.48
C ARG A 35 -7.79 0.45 -10.83
N ASN A 36 -8.73 1.01 -11.58
CA ASN A 36 -8.41 1.70 -12.84
C ASN A 36 -7.55 2.96 -12.58
N LEU A 37 -7.86 3.67 -11.50
CA LEU A 37 -7.12 4.85 -11.04
C LEU A 37 -5.68 4.50 -10.64
N GLU A 38 -5.55 3.45 -9.85
CA GLU A 38 -4.30 2.90 -9.32
C GLU A 38 -3.37 2.51 -10.48
N PHE A 39 -3.92 1.81 -11.48
CA PHE A 39 -3.17 1.46 -12.67
C PHE A 39 -2.74 2.69 -13.48
N THR A 40 -3.62 3.67 -13.65
CA THR A 40 -3.30 4.93 -14.36
C THR A 40 -2.15 5.66 -13.68
N CYS A 41 -2.21 5.80 -12.35
CA CYS A 41 -1.15 6.43 -11.57
C CYS A 41 0.17 5.65 -11.62
N LEU A 42 0.13 4.32 -11.59
CA LEU A 42 1.32 3.50 -11.79
C LEU A 42 2.02 3.82 -13.13
N GLN A 43 1.26 3.94 -14.21
CA GLN A 43 1.81 4.24 -15.54
C GLN A 43 2.43 5.64 -15.63
N GLU A 44 1.87 6.61 -14.90
CA GLU A 44 2.42 7.97 -14.83
C GLU A 44 3.73 8.01 -14.02
N CYS A 45 3.83 7.22 -12.95
CA CYS A 45 4.98 7.20 -12.05
C CYS A 45 6.16 6.36 -12.57
N ILE A 46 5.92 5.35 -13.40
CA ILE A 46 6.91 4.32 -13.79
C ILE A 46 8.22 4.88 -14.38
N ASN A 47 8.18 6.07 -15.00
CA ASN A 47 9.32 6.72 -15.63
C ASN A 47 9.79 8.00 -14.90
N THR A 48 9.20 8.33 -13.75
CA THR A 48 9.46 9.59 -13.03
C THR A 48 10.14 9.40 -11.68
N ALA A 49 10.22 8.17 -11.18
CA ALA A 49 10.87 7.84 -9.92
C ALA A 49 11.83 6.64 -10.05
N ASP A 50 12.86 6.62 -9.20
CA ASP A 50 13.82 5.51 -9.10
C ASP A 50 13.24 4.32 -8.33
N ILE A 51 12.41 4.59 -7.32
CA ILE A 51 11.73 3.59 -6.49
C ILE A 51 10.24 3.93 -6.43
N ILE A 52 9.42 2.92 -6.68
CA ILE A 52 7.96 3.05 -6.59
C ILE A 52 7.45 1.99 -5.62
N ALA A 53 6.83 2.42 -4.53
CA ALA A 53 6.03 1.57 -3.67
C ALA A 53 4.60 1.53 -4.22
N THR A 54 4.07 0.32 -4.37
CA THR A 54 2.69 0.08 -4.80
C THR A 54 1.84 -0.35 -3.62
N GLY A 55 0.55 -0.05 -3.65
CA GLY A 55 -0.41 -0.66 -2.73
C GLY A 55 -0.45 -2.18 -2.88
N GLY A 56 -0.81 -2.89 -1.81
CA GLY A 56 -0.86 -4.36 -1.81
C GLY A 56 -1.87 -4.94 -2.81
N GLY A 57 -2.91 -4.17 -3.14
CA GLY A 57 -3.96 -4.56 -4.09
C GLY A 57 -3.62 -4.31 -5.56
N ILE A 58 -2.46 -3.75 -5.90
CA ILE A 58 -2.11 -3.42 -7.30
C ILE A 58 -2.19 -4.62 -8.26
N ILE A 59 -1.96 -5.83 -7.74
CA ILE A 59 -1.98 -7.07 -8.50
C ILE A 59 -3.41 -7.60 -8.76
N GLU A 60 -4.44 -7.00 -8.16
CA GLU A 60 -5.84 -7.38 -8.36
C GLU A 60 -6.38 -6.87 -9.71
N SER A 61 -5.77 -5.82 -10.29
CA SER A 61 -6.01 -5.47 -11.70
C SER A 61 -5.16 -6.36 -12.61
N GLU A 62 -5.82 -7.05 -13.53
CA GLU A 62 -5.15 -7.88 -14.52
C GLU A 62 -4.22 -7.04 -15.43
N GLU A 63 -4.64 -5.82 -15.77
CA GLU A 63 -3.88 -4.87 -16.56
C GLU A 63 -2.61 -4.43 -15.82
N ALA A 64 -2.75 -4.03 -14.55
CA ALA A 64 -1.61 -3.63 -13.72
C ALA A 64 -0.64 -4.79 -13.50
N PHE A 65 -1.14 -5.99 -13.22
CA PHE A 65 -0.31 -7.17 -13.03
C PHE A 65 0.48 -7.54 -14.30
N ASN A 66 -0.17 -7.53 -15.47
CA ASN A 66 0.49 -7.78 -16.74
C ASN A 66 1.50 -6.68 -17.08
N PHE A 67 1.20 -5.43 -16.75
CA PHE A 67 2.13 -4.33 -16.91
C PHE A 67 3.38 -4.49 -16.03
N LEU A 68 3.22 -4.84 -14.75
CA LEU A 68 4.32 -5.06 -13.81
C LEU A 68 5.19 -6.25 -14.22
N LYS A 69 4.60 -7.35 -14.70
CA LYS A 69 5.34 -8.52 -15.20
C LYS A 69 6.32 -8.20 -16.33
N ASN A 70 6.02 -7.18 -17.13
CA ASN A 70 6.87 -6.76 -18.25
C ASN A 70 7.99 -5.81 -17.81
N GLN A 71 8.00 -5.37 -16.55
CA GLN A 71 9.07 -4.53 -16.01
C GLN A 71 10.28 -5.38 -15.60
N LYS A 72 11.48 -4.84 -15.82
CA LYS A 72 12.74 -5.56 -15.53
C LYS A 72 13.07 -5.62 -14.04
N ASN A 73 12.66 -4.62 -13.28
CA ASN A 73 13.05 -4.41 -11.89
C ASN A 73 11.83 -4.42 -10.97
N ILE A 74 11.24 -5.60 -10.77
CA ILE A 74 10.17 -5.81 -9.79
C ILE A 74 10.74 -6.53 -8.57
N ILE A 75 10.48 -5.96 -7.39
CA ILE A 75 10.83 -6.57 -6.10
C ILE A 75 9.52 -6.92 -5.40
N TRP A 76 9.28 -8.22 -5.20
CA TRP A 76 8.19 -8.70 -4.37
C TRP A 76 8.67 -8.86 -2.94
N LEU A 77 8.09 -8.09 -2.03
CA LEU A 77 8.38 -8.19 -0.60
C LEU A 77 7.46 -9.25 0.01
N ASP A 78 7.95 -10.50 0.07
CA ASP A 78 7.24 -11.59 0.72
C ASP A 78 7.32 -11.44 2.24
N CYS A 79 6.16 -11.22 2.87
CA CYS A 79 6.06 -11.07 4.31
C CYS A 79 5.17 -12.16 4.90
N ILE A 80 5.73 -12.94 5.83
CA ILE A 80 5.01 -14.03 6.48
C ILE A 80 3.95 -13.45 7.42
N LEU A 81 2.68 -13.65 7.06
CA LEU A 81 1.50 -13.16 7.77
C LEU A 81 1.47 -13.47 9.28
N ILE A 82 2.10 -14.58 9.69
CA ILE A 82 2.15 -15.03 11.09
C ILE A 82 2.84 -14.01 12.02
N LEU A 83 3.87 -13.29 11.56
CA LEU A 83 4.56 -12.29 12.40
C LEU A 83 3.65 -11.10 12.71
N TYR A 84 2.96 -10.57 11.70
CA TYR A 84 2.08 -9.40 11.84
C TYR A 84 0.88 -9.67 12.74
N ILE A 85 0.25 -10.84 12.62
CA ILE A 85 -0.89 -11.20 13.47
C ILE A 85 -0.43 -11.37 14.92
N VAL A 86 0.72 -12.01 15.16
CA VAL A 86 1.22 -12.22 16.52
C VAL A 86 1.59 -10.89 17.18
N GLU A 87 2.29 -9.98 16.50
CA GLU A 87 2.62 -8.65 17.06
C GLU A 87 1.38 -7.79 17.32
N SER A 88 0.43 -7.75 16.37
CA SER A 88 -0.83 -7.02 16.54
C SER A 88 -1.68 -7.62 17.68
N MET A 89 -1.69 -8.94 17.85
CA MET A 89 -2.39 -9.58 18.96
C MET A 89 -1.66 -9.37 20.31
N MET A 90 -0.33 -9.39 20.35
CA MET A 90 0.46 -9.19 21.57
C MET A 90 0.27 -7.78 22.14
N THR A 91 0.29 -6.75 21.30
CA THR A 91 0.04 -5.36 21.73
C THR A 91 -1.34 -5.15 22.34
N HIS A 92 -2.36 -5.86 21.85
CA HIS A 92 -3.71 -5.82 22.42
C HIS A 92 -3.86 -6.63 23.72
N ILE A 93 -3.13 -7.73 23.88
CA ILE A 93 -3.13 -8.53 25.11
C ILE A 93 -2.51 -7.74 26.26
N ASP A 94 -1.40 -7.03 26.03
CA ASP A 94 -0.73 -6.24 27.07
C ASP A 94 -1.64 -5.11 27.61
N LEU A 95 -2.35 -4.41 26.73
CA LEU A 95 -3.34 -3.39 27.14
C LEU A 95 -4.48 -3.99 27.99
N MET A 96 -4.98 -5.18 27.64
CA MET A 96 -6.05 -5.85 28.40
C MET A 96 -5.58 -6.36 29.76
N GLN A 97 -4.31 -6.77 29.89
CA GLN A 97 -3.72 -7.14 31.18
C GLN A 97 -3.51 -5.92 32.09
N ILE A 98 -3.09 -4.77 31.54
CA ILE A 98 -2.87 -3.52 32.30
C ILE A 98 -4.21 -2.96 32.84
N ILE A 99 -5.28 -2.99 32.03
CA ILE A 99 -6.62 -2.52 32.46
C ILE A 99 -7.18 -3.40 33.60
N ARG A 100 -6.88 -4.71 33.59
CA ARG A 100 -7.30 -5.65 34.64
C ARG A 100 -6.59 -5.43 35.99
N GLN A 101 -5.33 -4.99 35.99
CA GLN A 101 -4.58 -4.76 37.23
C GLN A 101 -4.81 -3.37 37.85
N SER A 102 -5.32 -2.42 37.07
CA SER A 102 -5.58 -1.04 37.52
C SER A 102 -6.96 -0.87 38.18
N SER A 103 -7.76 -1.94 38.26
CA SER A 103 -9.14 -1.94 38.77
C SER A 103 -9.26 -2.57 40.17
N SER A 104 -8.18 -2.57 40.96
CA SER A 104 -8.13 -3.08 42.34
C SER A 104 -7.52 -2.07 43.29
#